data_AF-A0A3C0T5Z9-F1
#
_entry.id   AF-A0A3C0T5Z9-F1
#
_cell.length_a   1.000
_cell.length_b   1.000
_cell.length_c   1.000
_cell.angle_alpha   90.00
_cell.angle_beta   90.00
_cell.angle_gamma   90.00
#
_symmetry.space_group_name_H-M   'P 1'
#
loop_
_entity.id
_entity.type
_entity.pdbx_description
1 polymer ?
#
loop_
_entity_poly.entity_id
_entity_poly.type
_entity_poly.pdbx_seq_one_letter_code
_entity_poly.pdbx_strand_id
1 'polypeptide(L)' 'TMSTCNAYIADTTPIEKRAQNFGLMGAAFGMGFVIGPVVGGFLGEFGPRAPFYATAALSFTNMVFGFFILGESLSK' A
#
# COMPACT_ATOMS: atom_id res chain seq x y z
N THR A 1 0.31 11.01 2.48
CA THR A 1 0.56 9.62 2.04
C THR A 1 -0.03 9.35 0.67
N MET A 2 -1.34 9.44 0.43
CA MET A 2 -1.91 9.25 -0.93
C MET A 2 -1.40 10.25 -1.97
N SER A 3 -1.31 11.54 -1.60
CA SER A 3 -0.73 12.58 -2.46
C SER A 3 0.75 12.31 -2.80
N THR A 4 1.53 11.89 -1.81
CA THR A 4 2.95 11.54 -1.96
C THR A 4 3.15 10.31 -2.85
N CYS A 5 2.34 9.26 -2.67
CA CYS A 5 2.38 8.08 -3.55
C CYS A 5 2.01 8.43 -4.99
N ASN A 6 1.00 9.29 -5.19
CA ASN A 6 0.61 9.74 -6.52
C ASN A 6 1.69 10.57 -7.20
N ALA A 7 2.35 11.46 -6.46
CA ALA A 7 3.49 12.23 -6.96
C ALA A 7 4.65 11.30 -7.35
N TYR A 8 5.01 10.34 -6.49
CA TYR A 8 6.04 9.35 -6.78
C TYR A 8 5.74 8.56 -8.06
N ILE A 9 4.52 8.04 -8.22
CA ILE A 9 4.11 7.31 -9.43
C ILE A 9 4.18 8.22 -10.65
N ALA A 10 3.77 9.49 -10.55
CA ALA A 10 3.86 10.44 -11.64
C ALA A 10 5.32 10.70 -12.05
N ASP A 11 6.22 10.86 -11.08
CA ASP A 11 7.64 11.17 -11.33
C ASP A 11 8.38 9.96 -11.92
N THR A 12 8.09 8.74 -11.49
CA THR A 12 8.81 7.53 -11.94
C THR A 12 8.16 6.82 -13.13
N THR A 13 6.96 7.22 -13.57
CA THR A 13 6.22 6.53 -14.65
C THR A 13 6.18 7.36 -15.94
N PRO A 14 6.55 6.78 -17.10
CA PRO A 14 6.36 7.40 -18.42
C PRO A 14 4.90 7.78 -18.70
N ILE A 15 4.68 8.88 -19.43
CA ILE A 15 3.35 9.47 -19.65
C ILE A 15 2.34 8.45 -20.21
N GLU A 16 2.79 7.53 -21.08
CA GLU A 16 1.91 6.54 -21.72
C GLU A 16 1.41 5.48 -20.74
N LYS A 17 2.15 5.23 -19.65
CA LYS A 17 1.83 4.21 -18.64
C LYS A 17 1.20 4.77 -17.37
N ARG A 18 1.17 6.10 -17.19
CA ARG A 18 0.63 6.74 -15.98
C ARG A 18 -0.82 6.35 -15.70
N ALA A 19 -1.69 6.41 -16.71
CA ALA A 19 -3.11 6.05 -16.54
C ALA A 19 -3.29 4.60 -16.06
N GLN A 20 -2.50 3.67 -16.61
CA GLN A 20 -2.50 2.27 -16.19
C GLN A 20 -2.01 2.11 -14.74
N ASN A 21 -0.92 2.78 -14.37
CA ASN A 21 -0.36 2.70 -13.02
C ASN A 21 -1.29 3.30 -11.96
N PHE A 22 -1.94 4.44 -12.25
CA PHE A 22 -2.98 4.98 -11.38
C PHE A 22 -4.19 4.04 -11.28
N GLY A 23 -4.58 3.38 -12.37
CA GLY A 23 -5.62 2.35 -12.37
C GLY A 23 -5.25 1.15 -11.48
N LEU A 24 -3.99 0.68 -11.55
CA LEU A 24 -3.48 -0.38 -10.68
C LEU A 24 -3.47 0.01 -9.21
N MET A 25 -3.12 1.26 -8.89
CA MET A 25 -3.20 1.77 -7.52
C MET A 25 -4.65 1.75 -7.00
N GLY A 26 -5.62 2.16 -7.83
CA GLY A 26 -7.04 2.05 -7.51
C GLY A 26 -7.51 0.61 -7.30
N ALA A 27 -7.06 -0.31 -8.16
CA ALA A 27 -7.36 -1.74 -8.02
C ALA A 27 -6.77 -2.33 -6.74
N ALA A 28 -5.55 -1.95 -6.36
CA ALA A 28 -4.93 -2.34 -5.11
C ALA A 28 -5.72 -1.85 -3.89
N PHE A 29 -6.24 -0.62 -3.93
CA PHE A 29 -7.10 -0.10 -2.87
C PHE A 29 -8.41 -0.89 -2.77
N GLY A 30 -9.07 -1.16 -3.90
CA GLY A 30 -10.27 -1.98 -3.96
C GLY A 30 -10.04 -3.39 -3.41
N MET A 31 -8.95 -4.05 -3.81
CA MET A 31 -8.57 -5.36 -3.27
C MET A 31 -8.33 -5.32 -1.76
N GLY A 32 -7.62 -4.30 -1.26
CA GLY A 32 -7.42 -4.11 0.18
C GLY A 32 -8.74 -3.94 0.93
N PHE A 33 -9.71 -3.24 0.34
CA PHE A 33 -11.03 -3.06 0.93
C PHE A 33 -11.89 -4.34 0.94
N VAL A 34 -11.71 -5.23 -0.05
CA VAL A 34 -12.41 -6.52 -0.10
C VAL A 34 -11.78 -7.53 0.86
N ILE A 35 -10.46 -7.65 0.85
CA ILE A 35 -9.72 -8.66 1.63
C ILE A 35 -9.59 -8.24 3.10
N GLY A 36 -9.46 -6.94 3.37
CA GLY A 36 -9.23 -6.38 4.70
C GLY A 36 -10.27 -6.80 5.75
N PRO A 37 -11.57 -6.62 5.51
CA PRO A 37 -12.61 -7.03 6.45
C PRO A 37 -12.66 -8.54 6.67
N VAL A 38 -12.40 -9.35 5.64
CA VAL A 38 -12.38 -10.81 5.76
C VAL A 38 -11.25 -11.24 6.68
N VAL A 39 -10.02 -10.81 6.41
CA VAL A 39 -8.86 -11.14 7.24
C VAL A 39 -8.99 -10.54 8.65
N GLY A 40 -9.49 -9.31 8.76
CA GLY A 40 -9.74 -8.65 10.04
C GLY A 40 -10.81 -9.34 10.88
N GLY A 41 -11.86 -9.87 10.25
CA GLY A 41 -12.91 -10.65 10.90
C GLY A 41 -12.37 -11.95 11.48
N PHE A 42 -11.64 -12.73 10.68
CA PHE A 42 -10.99 -13.97 11.14
C PHE A 42 -10.00 -13.71 12.28
N LEU A 43 -9.17 -12.67 12.16
CA LEU A 43 -8.24 -12.31 13.23
C LEU A 43 -8.96 -11.82 14.48
N GLY A 44 -10.14 -11.23 14.34
CA GLY A 44 -10.98 -10.80 15.45
C GLY A 44 -11.44 -11.94 16.37
N GLU A 45 -11.53 -13.17 15.86
CA GLU A 45 -11.87 -14.36 16.65
C GLU A 45 -10.78 -14.71 17.67
N PHE A 46 -9.52 -14.40 17.38
CA PHE A 46 -8.39 -14.54 18.32
C PHE A 46 -8.34 -13.42 19.37
N GLY A 47 -9.27 -12.47 19.28
CA GLY A 47 -9.47 -11.38 20.22
C GLY A 47 -9.49 -10.01 19.52
N PRO A 48 -10.13 -8.99 20.13
CA PRO A 48 -10.30 -7.68 19.51
C PRO A 48 -8.98 -6.97 19.13
N ARG A 49 -7.86 -7.37 19.74
CA ARG A 49 -6.53 -6.76 19.54
C ARG A 49 -5.74 -7.40 18.39
N ALA A 50 -6.04 -8.65 18.03
CA ALA A 50 -5.27 -9.40 17.03
C ALA A 50 -5.25 -8.74 15.64
N PRO A 51 -6.36 -8.18 15.10
CA PRO A 51 -6.33 -7.45 13.83
C PRO A 51 -5.37 -6.25 13.84
N PHE A 52 -5.25 -5.56 14.98
CA PHE A 52 -4.35 -4.41 15.12
C PHE A 52 -2.89 -4.82 15.09
N TYR A 53 -2.53 -5.91 15.78
CA TYR A 53 -1.16 -6.44 15.73
C TYR A 53 -0.78 -6.93 14.32
N ALA A 54 -1.71 -7.60 13.63
CA ALA A 54 -1.48 -8.00 12.23
C ALA A 54 -1.29 -6.79 11.30
N THR A 55 -2.12 -5.75 11.46
CA THR A 55 -2.00 -4.49 10.68
C THR A 55 -0.69 -3.77 10.99
N ALA A 56 -0.25 -3.76 12.25
CA ALA A 56 1.03 -3.18 12.65
C ALA A 56 2.20 -3.94 12.01
N ALA A 57 2.20 -5.28 12.06
CA ALA A 57 3.22 -6.11 11.43
C ALA A 57 3.26 -5.92 9.90
N LEU A 58 2.10 -5.86 9.26
CA LEU A 58 1.99 -5.60 7.82
C LEU A 58 2.54 -4.21 7.46
N SER A 59 2.17 -3.18 8.22
CA SER A 59 2.63 -1.81 8.00
C SER A 59 4.14 -1.67 8.22
N PHE A 60 4.67 -2.32 9.25
CA PHE A 60 6.10 -2.36 9.52
C PHE A 60 6.87 -3.06 8.40
N THR A 61 6.36 -4.18 7.90
CA THR A 61 6.94 -4.89 6.77
C THR A 61 6.96 -4.03 5.52
N ASN A 62 5.87 -3.30 5.24
CA ASN A 62 5.80 -2.36 4.12
C ASN A 62 6.79 -1.19 4.27
N MET A 63 6.98 -0.69 5.49
CA MET A 63 7.99 0.34 5.77
C MET A 63 9.41 -0.16 5.50
N VAL A 64 9.76 -1.34 6.00
CA VAL A 64 11.07 -1.97 5.77
C VAL A 64 11.29 -2.21 4.27
N PHE A 65 10.30 -2.76 3.58
CA PHE A 65 10.34 -2.97 2.14
C PHE A 65 10.57 -1.66 1.38
N GLY A 66 9.76 -0.63 1.69
CA GLY A 66 9.89 0.68 1.08
C GLY A 66 11.26 1.33 1.33
N PHE A 67 11.78 1.21 2.54
CA PHE A 67 13.09 1.77 2.89
C PHE A 67 14.24 1.17 2.08
N PHE A 68 14.20 -0.12 1.74
CA PHE A 68 15.26 -0.77 0.97
C PHE A 68 15.08 -0.70 -0.55
N ILE A 69 13.84 -0.57 -1.04
CA ILE A 69 13.52 -0.74 -2.47
C ILE A 69 13.11 0.56 -3.16
N LEU A 70 12.49 1.51 -2.45
CA LEU A 70 12.15 2.80 -3.05
C LEU A 70 13.42 3.66 -3.13
N GLY A 71 13.92 3.86 -4.34
CA GLY A 71 14.92 4.88 -4.64
C GLY A 71 14.31 6.29 -4.61
N GLU A 72 15.15 7.32 -4.56
CA GLU A 72 14.69 8.71 -4.69
C GLU A 72 13.96 8.90 -6.02
N SER A 73 12.72 9.43 -5.99
CA SER A 73 11.95 9.71 -7.21
C SER A 73 12.39 10.97 -7.94
N LEU A 74 13.07 11.89 -7.24
CA LEU A 74 13.55 13.14 -7.80
C LEU A 74 15.08 13.09 -7.84
N SER A 75 15.65 13.14 -9.04
CA SER A 75 17.08 13.43 -9.17
C SER A 75 17.33 14.85 -8.64
N LYS A 76 18.36 15.01 -7.79
CA LYS A 76 18.86 16.32 -7.36
C LYS A 76 19.06 17.28 -8.52
#